data_AF-A0A496T3K3-F1
#
_entry.id   AF-A0A496T3K3-F1
#
_cell.length_a   1.000
_cell.length_b   1.000
_cell.length_c   1.000
_cell.angle_alpha   90.00
_cell.angle_beta   90.00
_cell.angle_gamma   90.00
#
_symmetry.space_group_name_H-M   'P 1'
#
loop_
_entity.id
_entity.type
_entity.pdbx_description
1 polymer ?
#
loop_
_entity_poly.entity_id
_entity_poly.type
_entity_poly.pdbx_seq_one_letter_code
_entity_poly.pdbx_strand_id
1 'polypeptide(L)'
;MSFARQCEQLGIFLIVDEAFIDFLEAAELLSLINVINQFKNLVVLRSFTKIYAFPGLRLGYLVANPSIIKRLRSLQPPWSINSLAQKAGVVALDCTDYVQRTRNLIKQERTFLINKLEKINGITPFPSEVNFILCKLDSTLIDAIALRKFLGQRGILIRECSSFHGLDEHFFRIAVRTHKENKILLNALERLNK
;
A
#
# COMPACT_ATOMS: atom_id res chain seq x y z
N MET A 1 6.91 5.54 20.18
CA MET A 1 6.11 6.72 20.62
C MET A 1 6.91 8.00 20.86
N SER A 2 8.25 7.97 20.91
CA SER A 2 9.07 9.19 21.11
C SER A 2 8.79 10.27 20.07
N PHE A 3 8.68 9.89 18.79
CA PHE A 3 8.42 10.83 17.69
C PHE A 3 7.06 11.55 17.80
N ALA A 4 5.96 10.81 18.03
CA ALA A 4 4.64 11.41 18.20
C ALA A 4 4.59 12.42 19.37
N ARG A 5 5.28 12.09 20.48
CA ARG A 5 5.42 12.96 21.64
C ARG A 5 6.22 14.23 21.33
N GLN A 6 7.30 14.12 20.55
CA GLN A 6 8.06 15.29 20.10
C GLN A 6 7.21 16.20 19.20
N CYS A 7 6.45 15.62 18.26
CA CYS A 7 5.52 16.40 17.44
C CYS A 7 4.50 17.15 18.30
N GLU A 8 3.95 16.51 19.33
CA GLU A 8 2.98 17.16 20.23
C GLU A 8 3.61 18.31 21.03
N GLN A 9 4.81 18.10 21.59
CA GLN A 9 5.55 19.12 22.33
C GLN A 9 5.89 20.34 21.47
N LEU A 10 6.13 20.13 20.18
CA LEU A 10 6.44 21.18 19.22
C LEU A 10 5.20 21.79 18.54
N GLY A 11 3.99 21.33 18.88
CA GLY A 11 2.75 21.81 18.25
C GLY A 11 2.60 21.42 16.77
N ILE A 12 3.28 20.37 16.32
CA ILE A 12 3.28 19.88 14.94
C ILE A 12 2.21 18.81 14.77
N PHE A 13 1.40 18.87 13.71
CA PHE A 13 0.48 17.77 13.38
C PHE A 13 1.25 16.55 12.87
N LEU A 14 0.97 15.39 13.46
CA LEU A 14 1.45 14.10 12.95
C LEU A 14 0.32 13.42 12.20
N ILE A 15 0.45 13.34 10.87
CA ILE A 15 -0.50 12.64 10.01
C ILE A 15 0.14 11.33 9.56
N VAL A 16 -0.50 10.21 9.87
CA VAL A 16 0.00 8.87 9.56
C VAL A 16 -0.95 8.19 8.58
N ASP A 17 -0.43 7.83 7.41
CA ASP A 17 -1.18 7.09 6.40
C ASP A 17 -1.08 5.58 6.65
N GLU A 18 -2.17 5.01 7.15
CA GLU A 18 -2.32 3.58 7.40
C GLU A 18 -3.14 2.88 6.31
N ALA A 19 -3.21 3.42 5.08
CA ALA A 19 -4.00 2.84 3.98
C ALA A 19 -3.62 1.39 3.59
N PHE A 20 -2.43 0.93 3.98
CA PHE A 20 -1.97 -0.45 3.76
C PHE A 20 -1.77 -1.25 5.05
N ILE A 21 -2.06 -0.68 6.23
CA ILE A 21 -1.78 -1.37 7.51
C ILE A 21 -2.55 -2.68 7.63
N ASP A 22 -3.73 -2.77 7.01
CA ASP A 22 -4.59 -3.94 7.07
C ASP A 22 -4.00 -5.18 6.37
N PHE A 23 -2.88 -5.07 5.65
CA PHE A 23 -2.14 -6.23 5.13
C PHE A 23 -1.22 -6.88 6.16
N LEU A 24 -0.87 -6.18 7.25
CA LEU A 24 0.03 -6.69 8.28
C LEU A 24 -0.71 -7.70 9.16
N GLU A 25 0.00 -8.72 9.66
CA GLU A 25 -0.59 -9.74 10.53
C GLU A 25 -1.04 -9.17 11.88
N ALA A 26 -0.26 -8.23 12.43
CA ALA A 26 -0.55 -7.53 13.69
C ALA A 26 -1.13 -6.12 13.46
N ALA A 27 -1.89 -5.91 12.36
CA ALA A 27 -2.41 -4.61 11.97
C ALA A 27 -3.13 -3.85 13.11
N GLU A 28 -3.96 -4.57 13.87
CA GLU A 28 -4.69 -4.00 15.00
C GLU A 28 -3.74 -3.52 16.09
N LEU A 29 -2.75 -4.33 16.48
CA LEU A 29 -1.78 -3.98 17.53
C LEU A 29 -0.85 -2.83 17.11
N LEU A 30 -0.48 -2.79 15.82
CA LEU A 30 0.47 -1.81 15.28
C LEU A 30 -0.17 -0.46 14.95
N SER A 31 -1.49 -0.39 14.82
CA SER A 31 -2.17 0.85 14.47
C SER A 31 -2.05 1.90 15.56
N LEU A 32 -1.76 3.14 15.14
CA LEU A 32 -1.74 4.30 16.02
C LEU A 32 -3.14 4.74 16.45
N ILE A 33 -4.21 4.17 15.89
CA ILE A 33 -5.58 4.36 16.38
C ILE A 33 -5.68 3.97 17.86
N ASN A 34 -4.96 2.93 18.29
CA ASN A 34 -4.98 2.47 19.69
C ASN A 34 -4.47 3.52 20.69
N VAL A 35 -3.68 4.47 20.22
CA VAL A 35 -3.11 5.53 21.06
C VAL A 35 -3.61 6.91 20.66
N ILE A 36 -4.66 7.00 19.84
CA ILE A 36 -5.17 8.28 19.35
C ILE A 36 -5.58 9.22 20.49
N ASN A 37 -6.08 8.67 21.60
CA ASN A 37 -6.48 9.44 22.77
C ASN A 37 -5.28 10.00 23.58
N GLN A 38 -4.06 9.54 23.32
CA GLN A 38 -2.85 10.00 24.00
C GLN A 38 -2.27 11.29 23.38
N PHE A 39 -2.65 11.63 22.14
CA PHE A 39 -2.05 12.73 21.38
C PHE A 39 -3.12 13.62 20.75
N LYS A 40 -3.12 14.91 21.07
CA LYS A 40 -4.12 15.86 20.55
C LYS A 40 -3.88 16.27 19.09
N ASN A 41 -2.67 16.05 18.59
CA ASN A 41 -2.16 16.45 17.27
C ASN A 41 -2.01 15.28 16.28
N LEU A 42 -2.41 14.05 16.67
CA LEU A 42 -2.31 12.86 15.84
C LEU A 42 -3.55 12.67 14.97
N VAL A 43 -3.32 12.40 13.69
CA VAL A 43 -4.34 12.05 12.69
C VAL A 43 -3.92 10.76 12.00
N VAL A 44 -4.78 9.75 12.00
CA VAL A 44 -4.54 8.48 11.32
C VAL A 44 -5.50 8.34 10.15
N LEU A 45 -4.98 8.06 8.96
CA LEU A 45 -5.76 7.86 7.74
C LEU A 45 -5.92 6.36 7.46
N ARG A 46 -7.12 5.95 7.06
CA ARG A 46 -7.46 4.55 6.74
C ARG A 46 -8.21 4.47 5.41
N SER A 47 -8.05 3.34 4.71
CA SER A 47 -8.62 3.16 3.38
C SER A 47 -9.32 1.82 3.24
N PHE A 48 -10.54 1.84 2.69
CA PHE A 48 -11.23 0.62 2.27
C PHE A 48 -10.81 0.15 0.86
N THR A 49 -9.96 0.91 0.17
CA THR A 49 -9.69 0.65 -1.25
C THR A 49 -8.77 -0.54 -1.49
N LYS A 50 -7.89 -0.89 -0.54
CA LYS A 50 -6.81 -1.84 -0.76
C LYS A 50 -7.19 -3.25 -0.31
N ILE A 51 -7.33 -3.47 0.99
CA ILE A 51 -7.61 -4.80 1.54
C ILE A 51 -8.98 -5.31 1.09
N TYR A 52 -10.02 -4.46 1.11
CA TYR A 52 -11.39 -4.81 0.68
C TYR A 52 -11.62 -4.72 -0.84
N ALA A 53 -10.61 -4.39 -1.63
CA ALA A 53 -10.70 -4.32 -3.10
C ALA A 53 -11.82 -3.40 -3.63
N PHE A 54 -12.09 -2.27 -2.96
CA PHE A 54 -13.10 -1.27 -3.39
C PHE A 54 -12.50 0.05 -3.92
N PRO A 55 -11.57 0.05 -4.89
CA PRO A 55 -10.99 1.31 -5.36
C PRO A 55 -12.06 2.22 -6.01
N GLY A 56 -13.08 1.65 -6.65
CA GLY A 56 -14.13 2.40 -7.36
C GLY A 56 -15.21 3.03 -6.46
N LEU A 57 -15.48 2.48 -5.27
CA LEU A 57 -16.52 3.02 -4.37
C LEU A 57 -16.10 4.30 -3.65
N ARG A 58 -14.79 4.59 -3.59
CA ARG A 58 -14.23 5.81 -2.99
C ARG A 58 -14.55 5.97 -1.51
N LEU A 59 -14.18 4.97 -0.70
CA LEU A 59 -14.34 5.01 0.75
C LEU A 59 -12.99 5.02 1.49
N GLY A 60 -12.89 5.94 2.44
CA GLY A 60 -11.80 6.05 3.41
C GLY A 60 -12.29 6.82 4.63
N TYR A 61 -11.51 6.81 5.69
CA TYR A 61 -11.81 7.57 6.90
C TYR A 61 -10.54 8.03 7.57
N LEU A 62 -10.69 8.94 8.52
CA LEU A 62 -9.62 9.34 9.41
C LEU A 62 -10.08 9.27 10.86
N VAL A 63 -9.13 9.03 11.76
CA VAL A 63 -9.35 9.02 13.20
C VAL A 63 -8.43 10.07 13.80
N ALA A 64 -9.01 10.98 14.59
CA ALA A 64 -8.30 12.09 15.21
C ALA A 64 -9.08 12.60 16.42
N ASN A 65 -8.46 13.48 17.22
CA ASN A 65 -9.12 14.15 18.33
C ASN A 65 -10.40 14.91 17.88
N PRO A 66 -11.49 14.92 18.66
CA PRO A 66 -12.74 15.58 18.28
C PRO A 66 -12.61 17.05 17.85
N SER A 67 -11.66 17.78 18.42
CA SER A 67 -11.37 19.17 18.04
C SER A 67 -10.88 19.30 16.59
N ILE A 68 -10.01 18.38 16.15
CA ILE A 68 -9.55 18.26 14.76
C ILE A 68 -10.73 17.86 13.87
N ILE A 69 -11.49 16.84 14.26
CA ILE A 69 -12.64 16.34 13.49
C ILE A 69 -13.65 17.47 13.23
N LYS A 70 -13.96 18.30 14.23
CA LYS A 70 -14.88 19.43 14.07
C LYS A 70 -14.40 20.41 12.99
N ARG A 71 -13.11 20.74 12.99
CA ARG A 71 -12.50 21.63 11.98
C ARG A 71 -12.47 21.00 10.59
N LEU A 72 -12.19 19.70 10.49
CA LEU A 72 -12.20 19.00 9.20
C LEU A 72 -13.62 18.89 8.64
N ARG A 73 -14.62 18.62 9.48
CA ARG A 73 -16.03 18.56 9.05
C ARG A 73 -16.54 19.88 8.51
N SER A 74 -16.10 21.04 9.03
CA SER A 74 -16.49 22.33 8.45
C SER A 74 -15.91 22.59 7.06
N LEU A 75 -14.88 21.85 6.67
CA LEU A 75 -14.27 21.92 5.33
C LEU A 75 -14.78 20.81 4.40
N GLN A 76 -15.50 19.82 4.93
CA GLN A 76 -15.98 18.67 4.18
C GLN A 76 -17.25 19.04 3.40
N PRO A 77 -17.30 18.83 2.08
CA PRO A 77 -18.53 19.01 1.32
C PRO A 77 -19.65 18.11 1.84
N PRO A 78 -20.89 18.62 1.94
CA PRO A 78 -22.07 17.80 2.21
C PRO A 78 -22.18 16.62 1.23
N TRP A 79 -22.63 15.47 1.72
CA TRP A 79 -22.83 14.23 0.94
C TRP A 79 -21.62 13.78 0.10
N SER A 80 -20.40 14.03 0.59
CA SER A 80 -19.15 13.62 -0.07
C SER A 80 -18.93 12.10 -0.16
N ILE A 81 -19.75 11.28 0.52
CA ILE A 81 -19.70 9.81 0.47
C ILE A 81 -21.00 9.26 -0.11
N ASN A 82 -20.90 8.51 -1.20
CA ASN A 82 -22.06 7.91 -1.86
C ASN A 82 -22.71 6.78 -1.03
N SER A 83 -23.99 6.51 -1.26
CA SER A 83 -24.77 5.52 -0.49
C SER A 83 -24.23 4.09 -0.61
N LEU A 84 -23.72 3.70 -1.78
CA LEU A 84 -23.14 2.38 -2.00
C LEU A 84 -21.87 2.19 -1.17
N ALA A 85 -21.01 3.20 -1.12
CA ALA A 85 -19.81 3.21 -0.28
C ALA A 85 -20.16 3.09 1.20
N GLN A 86 -21.17 3.83 1.68
CA GLN A 86 -21.62 3.71 3.08
C GLN A 86 -22.10 2.30 3.40
N LYS A 87 -22.95 1.72 2.55
CA LYS A 87 -23.49 0.37 2.76
C LYS A 87 -22.40 -0.71 2.69
N ALA A 88 -21.54 -0.65 1.68
CA ALA A 88 -20.42 -1.56 1.52
C ALA A 88 -19.41 -1.45 2.67
N GLY A 89 -19.16 -0.23 3.16
CA GLY A 89 -18.26 0.03 4.28
C GLY A 89 -18.71 -0.65 5.57
N VAL A 90 -19.99 -0.55 5.92
CA VAL A 90 -20.54 -1.23 7.10
C VAL A 90 -20.36 -2.75 7.00
N VAL A 91 -20.78 -3.34 5.87
CA VAL A 91 -20.68 -4.80 5.66
C VAL A 91 -19.22 -5.26 5.62
N ALA A 92 -18.32 -4.47 5.04
CA ALA A 92 -16.90 -4.82 4.94
C ALA A 92 -16.23 -4.99 6.30
N LEU A 93 -16.63 -4.22 7.32
CA LEU A 93 -16.08 -4.33 8.66
C LEU A 93 -16.36 -5.70 9.30
N ASP A 94 -17.44 -6.37 8.90
CA ASP A 94 -17.80 -7.71 9.38
C ASP A 94 -17.14 -8.84 8.57
N CYS A 95 -16.49 -8.53 7.43
CA CYS A 95 -15.88 -9.50 6.51
C CYS A 95 -14.47 -9.96 6.96
N THR A 96 -14.32 -10.34 8.23
CA THR A 96 -13.03 -10.75 8.84
C THR A 96 -12.39 -11.93 8.11
N ASP A 97 -13.17 -12.94 7.71
CA ASP A 97 -12.70 -14.10 6.95
C ASP A 97 -12.11 -13.75 5.59
N TYR A 98 -12.67 -12.73 4.92
CA TYR A 98 -12.14 -12.25 3.66
C TYR A 98 -10.79 -11.55 3.87
N VAL A 99 -10.69 -10.72 4.91
CA VAL A 99 -9.44 -10.03 5.27
C VAL A 99 -8.36 -11.04 5.62
N GLN A 100 -8.66 -12.05 6.45
CA GLN A 100 -7.67 -13.05 6.85
C GLN A 100 -7.18 -13.89 5.67
N ARG A 101 -8.09 -14.33 4.79
CA ARG A 101 -7.70 -15.04 3.55
C ARG A 101 -6.82 -14.18 2.65
N THR A 102 -7.15 -12.89 2.52
CA THR A 102 -6.37 -11.95 1.71
C THR A 102 -4.97 -11.74 2.30
N ARG A 103 -4.85 -11.55 3.62
CA ARG A 103 -3.54 -11.45 4.31
C ARG A 103 -2.70 -12.69 4.07
N ASN A 104 -3.27 -13.88 4.27
CA ASN A 104 -2.56 -15.15 4.08
C ASN A 104 -2.07 -15.31 2.63
N LEU A 105 -2.93 -15.03 1.65
CA LEU A 105 -2.57 -15.06 0.23
C LEU A 105 -1.43 -14.10 -0.07
N ILE A 106 -1.55 -12.83 0.33
CA ILE A 106 -0.53 -11.81 0.08
C ILE A 106 0.78 -12.18 0.76
N LYS A 107 0.77 -12.66 2.00
CA LYS A 107 1.99 -13.09 2.70
C LYS A 107 2.70 -14.22 1.94
N GLN A 108 1.97 -15.28 1.61
CA GLN A 108 2.53 -16.44 0.90
C GLN A 108 3.10 -16.04 -0.47
N GLU A 109 2.33 -15.29 -1.25
CA GLU A 109 2.72 -14.89 -2.61
C GLU A 109 3.80 -13.82 -2.63
N ARG A 110 3.85 -12.94 -1.61
CA ARG A 110 4.93 -11.97 -1.45
C ARG A 110 6.26 -12.68 -1.17
N THR A 111 6.27 -13.63 -0.24
CA THR A 111 7.47 -14.45 0.03
C THR A 111 7.89 -15.21 -1.22
N PHE A 112 6.94 -15.83 -1.94
CA PHE A 112 7.23 -16.50 -3.21
C PHE A 112 7.85 -15.56 -4.26
N LEU A 113 7.27 -14.37 -4.46
CA LEU A 113 7.76 -13.38 -5.40
C LEU A 113 9.15 -12.86 -5.05
N ILE A 114 9.38 -12.45 -3.80
CA ILE A 114 10.70 -11.96 -3.34
C ILE A 114 11.77 -13.01 -3.61
N ASN A 115 11.57 -14.25 -3.14
CA ASN A 115 12.52 -15.35 -3.32
C ASN A 115 12.82 -15.69 -4.79
N LYS A 116 11.89 -15.39 -5.70
CA LYS A 116 12.08 -15.62 -7.15
C LYS A 116 12.75 -14.44 -7.82
N LEU A 117 12.39 -13.21 -7.45
CA LEU A 117 13.00 -11.99 -7.96
C LEU A 117 14.48 -11.89 -7.59
N GLU A 118 14.86 -12.27 -6.38
CA GLU A 118 16.26 -12.32 -5.92
C GLU A 118 17.15 -13.25 -6.78
N LYS A 119 16.56 -14.18 -7.52
CA LYS A 119 17.27 -15.11 -8.41
C LYS A 119 17.43 -14.58 -9.83
N ILE A 120 16.79 -13.47 -10.16
CA ILE A 120 16.90 -12.84 -11.48
C ILE A 120 18.06 -11.85 -11.41
N ASN A 121 19.16 -12.17 -12.10
CA ASN A 121 20.33 -11.29 -12.19
C ASN A 121 19.91 -9.89 -12.62
N GLY A 122 20.44 -8.87 -11.94
CA GLY A 122 20.14 -7.47 -12.19
C GLY A 122 18.85 -6.95 -11.56
N ILE A 123 18.11 -7.75 -10.78
CA ILE A 123 16.91 -7.32 -10.05
C ILE A 123 17.11 -7.50 -8.55
N THR A 124 16.99 -6.41 -7.80
CA THR A 124 17.01 -6.42 -6.32
C THR A 124 15.63 -6.06 -5.78
N PRO A 125 14.84 -7.00 -5.24
CA PRO A 125 13.61 -6.68 -4.51
C PRO A 125 13.92 -6.15 -3.11
N PHE A 126 13.13 -5.18 -2.64
CA PHE A 126 13.21 -4.68 -1.26
C PHE A 126 12.20 -5.42 -0.36
N PRO A 127 12.50 -5.55 0.95
CA PRO A 127 11.55 -6.07 1.93
C PRO A 127 10.22 -5.32 1.88
N SER A 128 9.11 -6.05 2.00
CA SER A 128 7.77 -5.48 2.01
C SER A 128 6.85 -6.24 2.97
N GLU A 129 5.96 -5.49 3.61
CA GLU A 129 4.91 -6.02 4.49
C GLU A 129 3.50 -5.89 3.91
N VAL A 130 3.39 -5.38 2.67
CA VAL A 130 2.10 -5.05 2.03
C VAL A 130 1.94 -5.77 0.69
N ASN A 131 0.90 -5.42 -0.08
CA ASN A 131 0.56 -6.08 -1.35
C ASN A 131 1.35 -5.57 -2.58
N PHE A 132 2.54 -5.02 -2.37
CA PHE A 132 3.43 -4.61 -3.45
C PHE A 132 4.89 -4.76 -3.04
N ILE A 133 5.79 -4.85 -4.01
CA ILE A 133 7.24 -4.96 -3.80
C ILE A 133 7.90 -3.86 -4.62
N LEU A 134 8.76 -3.07 -3.99
CA LEU A 134 9.68 -2.17 -4.69
C LEU A 134 10.88 -3.00 -5.14
N CYS A 135 11.35 -2.76 -6.36
CA CYS A 135 12.52 -3.41 -6.92
C CYS A 135 13.45 -2.36 -7.53
N LYS A 136 14.74 -2.64 -7.52
CA LYS A 136 15.77 -1.89 -8.24
C LYS A 136 16.36 -2.74 -9.35
N LEU A 137 16.56 -2.13 -10.52
CA LEU A 137 17.31 -2.68 -11.64
C LEU A 137 18.77 -2.27 -11.52
N ASP A 138 19.68 -3.18 -11.84
CA ASP A 138 21.09 -2.82 -11.99
C ASP A 138 21.28 -1.97 -13.24
N SER A 139 22.33 -1.12 -13.25
CA SER A 139 22.63 -0.23 -14.37
C SER A 139 23.03 -0.95 -15.66
N THR A 140 23.30 -2.26 -15.59
CA THR A 140 23.58 -3.13 -16.74
C THR A 140 22.30 -3.57 -17.48
N LEU A 141 21.13 -3.43 -16.85
CA LEU A 141 19.84 -3.71 -17.47
C LEU A 141 19.22 -2.46 -18.09
N ILE A 142 18.14 -2.67 -18.85
CA ILE A 142 17.26 -1.58 -19.29
C ILE A 142 16.68 -0.84 -18.08
N ASP A 143 16.35 0.44 -18.26
CA ASP A 143 15.67 1.22 -17.23
C ASP A 143 14.20 0.76 -16.99
N ALA A 144 13.58 1.27 -15.92
CA ALA A 144 12.21 0.93 -15.54
C ALA A 144 11.16 1.40 -16.57
N ILE A 145 11.44 2.43 -17.37
CA ILE A 145 10.54 2.94 -18.41
C ILE A 145 10.51 1.95 -19.57
N ALA A 146 11.67 1.52 -20.03
CA ALA A 146 11.84 0.48 -21.04
C ALA A 146 11.29 -0.86 -20.55
N LEU A 147 11.52 -1.22 -19.29
CA LEU A 147 10.94 -2.41 -18.67
C LEU A 147 9.41 -2.36 -18.69
N ARG A 148 8.82 -1.23 -18.30
CA ARG A 148 7.35 -1.04 -18.34
C ARG A 148 6.81 -1.22 -19.75
N LYS A 149 7.50 -0.71 -20.78
CA LYS A 149 7.11 -0.90 -22.18
C LYS A 149 7.22 -2.37 -22.60
N PHE A 150 8.33 -3.03 -22.26
CA PHE A 150 8.59 -4.43 -22.58
C PHE A 150 7.53 -5.38 -21.96
N LEU A 151 7.21 -5.18 -20.68
CA LEU A 151 6.17 -5.93 -19.98
C LEU A 151 4.77 -5.55 -20.49
N GLY A 152 4.53 -4.28 -20.80
CA GLY A 152 3.26 -3.78 -21.31
C GLY A 152 2.86 -4.42 -22.63
N GLN A 153 3.80 -4.66 -23.54
CA GLN A 153 3.58 -5.41 -24.79
C GLN A 153 3.15 -6.86 -24.57
N ARG A 154 3.33 -7.40 -23.35
CA ARG A 154 2.92 -8.74 -22.92
C ARG A 154 1.68 -8.71 -22.02
N GLY A 155 0.99 -7.56 -21.94
CA GLY A 155 -0.20 -7.39 -21.11
C GLY A 155 0.09 -7.22 -19.62
N ILE A 156 1.32 -6.90 -19.24
CA ILE A 156 1.74 -6.76 -17.84
C ILE A 156 2.11 -5.30 -17.58
N LEU A 157 1.30 -4.61 -16.78
CA LEU A 157 1.58 -3.24 -16.38
C LEU A 157 2.26 -3.20 -15.00
N ILE A 158 3.44 -2.58 -14.95
CA ILE A 158 4.16 -2.27 -13.72
C ILE A 158 4.16 -0.76 -13.47
N ARG A 159 4.53 -0.35 -12.25
CA ARG A 159 4.73 1.06 -11.91
C ARG A 159 6.21 1.40 -11.97
N GLU A 160 6.63 2.22 -12.91
CA GLU A 160 7.93 2.89 -12.89
C GLU A 160 7.94 3.94 -11.76
N CYS A 161 9.07 4.06 -11.05
CA CYS A 161 9.16 4.87 -9.83
C CYS A 161 10.06 6.10 -9.94
N SER A 162 10.53 6.47 -11.14
CA SER A 162 11.36 7.67 -11.35
C SER A 162 10.68 8.99 -10.96
N SER A 163 9.36 9.02 -10.87
CA SER A 163 8.62 10.21 -10.42
C SER A 163 8.58 10.37 -8.90
N PHE A 164 9.08 9.42 -8.12
CA PHE A 164 9.13 9.51 -6.66
C PHE A 164 10.43 10.20 -6.24
N HIS A 165 10.33 11.22 -5.40
CA HIS A 165 11.51 11.90 -4.86
C HIS A 165 12.42 10.91 -4.13
N GLY A 166 13.72 10.90 -4.48
CA GLY A 166 14.71 9.99 -3.92
C GLY A 166 14.84 8.64 -4.65
N LEU A 167 14.01 8.38 -5.67
CA LEU A 167 14.15 7.23 -6.57
C LEU A 167 14.48 7.72 -7.99
N ASP A 168 15.14 6.86 -8.76
CA ASP A 168 15.55 7.12 -10.14
C ASP A 168 14.87 6.14 -11.13
N GLU A 169 15.26 6.20 -12.40
CA GLU A 169 14.77 5.36 -13.48
C GLU A 169 15.09 3.87 -13.33
N HIS A 170 15.91 3.46 -12.36
CA HIS A 170 16.16 2.06 -12.08
C HIS A 170 15.14 1.44 -11.13
N PHE A 171 14.25 2.23 -10.53
CA PHE A 171 13.25 1.71 -9.60
C PHE A 171 11.91 1.44 -10.27
N PHE A 172 11.32 0.30 -9.92
CA PHE A 172 9.96 -0.04 -10.28
C PHE A 172 9.25 -0.76 -9.13
N ARG A 173 7.93 -0.77 -9.17
CA ARG A 173 7.09 -1.43 -8.19
C ARG A 173 6.09 -2.35 -8.87
N ILE A 174 5.94 -3.53 -8.29
CA ILE A 174 5.01 -4.56 -8.74
C ILE A 174 3.99 -4.86 -7.63
N ALA A 175 2.78 -5.22 -8.02
CA ALA A 175 1.78 -5.72 -7.06
C ALA A 175 2.00 -7.21 -6.79
N VAL A 176 1.71 -7.65 -5.57
CA VAL A 176 1.58 -9.06 -5.23
C VAL A 176 0.17 -9.49 -5.61
N ARG A 177 0.05 -10.38 -6.59
CA ARG A 177 -1.24 -10.83 -7.14
C ARG A 177 -1.44 -12.33 -6.92
N THR A 178 -2.34 -12.95 -7.69
CA THR A 178 -2.53 -14.40 -7.63
C THR A 178 -1.28 -15.14 -8.09
N HIS A 179 -1.11 -16.39 -7.64
CA HIS A 179 0.04 -17.23 -8.02
C HIS A 179 0.26 -17.33 -9.54
N LYS A 180 -0.84 -17.47 -10.29
CA LYS A 180 -0.81 -17.54 -11.76
C LYS A 180 -0.28 -16.25 -12.37
N GLU A 181 -0.79 -15.10 -11.91
CA GLU A 181 -0.36 -13.78 -12.41
C GLU A 181 1.10 -13.49 -12.03
N ASN A 182 1.51 -13.86 -10.80
CA ASN A 182 2.89 -13.71 -10.33
C ASN A 182 3.86 -14.55 -11.18
N LYS A 183 3.49 -15.79 -11.53
CA LYS A 183 4.28 -16.63 -12.45
C LYS A 183 4.39 -16.04 -13.85
N ILE A 184 3.32 -15.44 -14.37
CA ILE A 184 3.36 -14.76 -15.67
C ILE A 184 4.36 -13.60 -15.64
N LEU A 185 4.36 -12.79 -14.57
CA LEU A 185 5.34 -11.71 -14.37
C LEU A 185 6.77 -12.27 -14.31
N LEU A 186 7.03 -13.26 -13.47
CA LEU A 186 8.38 -13.84 -13.30
C LEU A 186 8.93 -14.41 -14.61
N ASN A 187 8.12 -15.18 -15.35
CA ASN A 187 8.50 -15.74 -16.64
C ASN A 187 8.83 -14.65 -17.68
N ALA A 188 8.18 -13.49 -17.60
CA ALA A 188 8.48 -12.36 -18.48
C ALA A 188 9.79 -11.66 -18.07
N LEU A 189 10.04 -11.49 -16.77
CA LEU A 189 11.27 -10.90 -16.25
C LEU A 189 12.51 -11.76 -16.53
N GLU A 190 12.41 -13.08 -16.42
CA GLU A 190 13.51 -14.01 -16.72
C GLU A 190 14.00 -13.93 -18.19
N ARG A 191 13.17 -13.39 -19.10
CA ARG A 191 13.52 -13.18 -20.51
C ARG A 191 14.32 -11.90 -20.76
N LEU A 192 14.49 -11.03 -19.76
CA LEU A 192 15.35 -9.84 -19.89
C LEU A 192 16.84 -10.20 -19.94
N ASN A 193 17.20 -11.35 -19.38
CA ASN A 193 18.57 -11.85 -19.30
C ASN A 193 18.94 -12.78 -20.46
N LYS A 194 18.09 -12.88 -21.50
CA LYS A 194 18.34 -13.63 -22.73
C LYS A 194 18.45 -12.67 -23.91
#